data_AF-X1JXX7-F1
#
_entry.id   AF-X1JXX7-F1
#
_cell.length_a   1.000
_cell.length_b   1.000
_cell.length_c   1.000
_cell.angle_alpha   90.00
_cell.angle_beta   90.00
_cell.angle_gamma   90.00
#
_symmetry.space_group_name_H-M   'P 1'
#
loop_
_entity.id
_entity.type
_entity.pdbx_description
1 polymer ?
#
loop_
_entity_poly.entity_id
_entity_poly.type
_entity_poly.pdbx_seq_one_letter_code
_entity_poly.pdbx_strand_id
1 'polypeptide(L)'
;MDNDSADGLFDAHNNGTGDIFPEIWVGRICPESLNNTDHLTAYQNYFARNHAYRTGQLTRPHSQLVYIDDDWSAWTSEWLGDMTAYTNITCISTNTNTNATDYKSRLTEIYEFVHIFVHSWPYEHLFGPSGYGAEGKVNYTDILNIDTQALFYNLFACSAANFQYQNNIGSQYLFSNNTLVVVGSSKIGGMTMNSYFYTPLRQGKVFGEAMRLWYWNPLHGPSDPDSIGMTLLGDPLLTI
;
A
#
# COMPACT_ATOMS: atom_id res chain seq x y z
N MET A 1 -7.84 -23.58 -1.63
CA MET A 1 -7.70 -24.32 -0.36
C MET A 1 -6.98 -23.43 0.62
N ASP A 2 -7.48 -23.47 1.85
CA ASP A 2 -6.73 -23.10 3.04
C ASP A 2 -5.60 -24.13 3.21
N ASN A 3 -4.34 -23.68 3.28
CA ASN A 3 -3.19 -24.56 3.49
C ASN A 3 -2.81 -24.69 4.97
N ASP A 4 -3.44 -23.90 5.84
CA ASP A 4 -3.37 -23.96 7.30
C ASP A 4 -4.77 -23.82 7.91
N SER A 5 -5.50 -24.94 7.98
CA SER A 5 -6.89 -25.00 8.48
C SER A 5 -7.14 -24.42 9.90
N ALA A 6 -6.10 -24.03 10.62
CA ALA A 6 -6.17 -23.37 11.91
C ALA A 6 -6.35 -21.84 11.81
N ASP A 7 -6.02 -21.20 10.69
CA ASP A 7 -6.08 -19.75 10.54
C ASP A 7 -7.37 -19.26 9.86
N GLY A 8 -8.07 -20.14 9.14
CA GLY A 8 -9.34 -19.83 8.45
C GLY A 8 -9.17 -18.94 7.22
N LEU A 9 -7.97 -18.89 6.64
CA LEU A 9 -7.62 -18.08 5.47
C LEU A 9 -7.57 -18.96 4.21
N PHE A 10 -7.88 -18.38 3.05
CA PHE A 10 -7.74 -19.11 1.78
C PHE A 10 -6.37 -18.82 1.16
N ASP A 11 -5.50 -19.82 1.05
CA ASP A 11 -4.14 -19.66 0.51
C ASP A 11 -3.97 -20.03 -0.96
N ALA A 12 -4.92 -20.79 -1.49
CA ALA A 12 -4.88 -21.26 -2.85
C ALA A 12 -6.26 -21.15 -3.50
N HIS A 13 -6.27 -20.91 -4.80
CA HIS A 13 -7.45 -21.14 -5.62
C HIS A 13 -7.38 -22.56 -6.20
N ASN A 14 -8.31 -23.45 -5.83
CA ASN A 14 -8.36 -24.78 -6.44
C ASN A 14 -8.98 -24.67 -7.83
N ASN A 15 -8.34 -25.30 -8.80
CA ASN A 15 -8.82 -25.34 -10.17
C ASN A 15 -10.22 -26.00 -10.25
N GLY A 16 -11.18 -25.27 -10.84
CA GLY A 16 -12.60 -25.62 -10.93
C GLY A 16 -13.36 -24.57 -11.75
N THR A 17 -13.24 -24.62 -13.07
CA THR A 17 -13.94 -23.87 -14.15
C THR A 17 -13.94 -22.33 -14.14
N GLY A 18 -13.61 -21.64 -13.04
CA GLY A 18 -13.49 -20.19 -12.99
C GLY A 18 -12.08 -19.70 -13.29
N ASP A 19 -11.96 -18.57 -13.99
CA ASP A 19 -10.69 -17.88 -14.20
C ASP A 19 -10.22 -17.25 -12.86
N ILE A 20 -8.92 -17.31 -12.59
CA ILE A 20 -8.28 -16.69 -11.41
C ILE A 20 -7.76 -15.29 -11.74
N PHE A 21 -7.67 -14.95 -13.02
CA PHE A 21 -7.24 -13.65 -13.49
C PHE A 21 -8.42 -12.66 -13.45
N PRO A 22 -8.27 -11.51 -12.76
CA PRO A 22 -9.39 -10.58 -12.61
C PRO A 22 -9.75 -9.91 -13.95
N GLU A 23 -11.01 -10.02 -14.39
CA GLU A 23 -11.53 -9.31 -15.58
C GLU A 23 -11.90 -7.86 -15.26
N ILE A 24 -12.23 -7.58 -14.00
CA ILE A 24 -12.51 -6.26 -13.46
C ILE A 24 -11.55 -5.94 -12.33
N TRP A 25 -11.29 -4.66 -12.11
CA TRP A 25 -10.62 -4.20 -10.90
C TRP A 25 -11.64 -3.75 -9.85
N VAL A 26 -11.22 -3.79 -8.59
CA VAL A 26 -12.05 -3.41 -7.44
C VAL A 26 -11.24 -2.47 -6.56
N GLY A 27 -11.90 -1.46 -6.00
CA GLY A 27 -11.36 -0.63 -4.92
C GLY A 27 -12.30 -0.65 -3.72
N ARG A 28 -11.72 -0.61 -2.52
CA ARG A 28 -12.46 -0.65 -1.26
C ARG A 28 -12.36 0.68 -0.53
N ILE A 29 -13.48 1.40 -0.40
CA ILE A 29 -13.61 2.59 0.45
C ILE A 29 -14.58 2.23 1.58
N CYS A 30 -14.05 1.80 2.72
CA CYS A 30 -14.88 1.37 3.84
C CYS A 30 -14.17 1.59 5.19
N PRO A 31 -14.70 2.49 6.05
CA PRO A 31 -14.13 2.84 7.34
C PRO A 31 -14.56 1.90 8.48
N GLU A 32 -15.28 0.80 8.20
CA GLU A 32 -15.80 -0.09 9.25
C GLU A 32 -14.75 -0.64 10.20
N SER A 33 -13.52 -0.81 9.72
CA SER A 33 -12.40 -1.22 10.57
C SER A 33 -11.98 -0.14 11.57
N LEU A 34 -12.34 1.13 11.36
CA LEU A 34 -11.95 2.25 12.22
C LEU A 34 -12.90 2.33 13.42
N ASN A 35 -12.37 2.22 14.65
CA ASN A 35 -13.15 2.46 15.89
C ASN A 35 -12.81 3.81 16.56
N ASN A 36 -11.85 4.52 15.99
CA ASN A 36 -11.26 5.74 16.50
C ASN A 36 -11.75 7.00 15.76
N THR A 37 -12.68 6.84 14.80
CA THR A 37 -13.26 7.94 14.02
C THR A 37 -14.70 7.59 13.68
N ASP A 38 -15.57 8.60 13.71
CA ASP A 38 -16.95 8.47 13.24
C ASP A 38 -16.99 8.14 11.73
N HIS A 39 -17.75 7.11 11.35
CA HIS A 39 -17.74 6.60 9.98
C HIS A 39 -18.32 7.59 8.96
N LEU A 40 -19.35 8.35 9.34
CA LEU A 40 -19.91 9.38 8.47
C LEU A 40 -18.88 10.47 8.19
N THR A 41 -18.19 10.92 9.23
CA THR A 41 -17.09 11.89 9.14
C THR A 41 -15.95 11.36 8.27
N ALA A 42 -15.57 10.09 8.44
CA ALA A 42 -14.53 9.45 7.62
C ALA A 42 -14.89 9.45 6.13
N TYR A 43 -16.13 9.10 5.78
CA TYR A 43 -16.61 9.17 4.40
C TYR A 43 -16.64 10.59 3.85
N GLN A 44 -17.18 11.55 4.60
CA GLN A 44 -17.25 12.96 4.18
C GLN A 44 -15.85 13.52 3.88
N ASN A 45 -14.90 13.30 4.79
CA ASN A 45 -13.53 13.75 4.62
C ASN A 45 -12.88 13.09 3.40
N TYR A 46 -13.02 11.77 3.24
CA TYR A 46 -12.46 11.06 2.10
C TYR A 46 -12.99 11.59 0.76
N PHE A 47 -14.32 11.72 0.61
CA PHE A 47 -14.91 12.20 -0.64
C PHE A 47 -14.63 13.68 -0.92
N ALA A 48 -14.49 14.51 0.12
CA ALA A 48 -14.06 15.89 -0.06
C ALA A 48 -12.64 15.97 -0.66
N ARG A 49 -11.70 15.15 -0.18
CA ARG A 49 -10.33 15.10 -0.73
C ARG A 49 -10.29 14.51 -2.13
N ASN A 50 -11.06 13.44 -2.37
CA ASN A 50 -11.19 12.85 -3.69
C ASN A 50 -11.71 13.88 -4.71
N HIS A 51 -12.75 14.64 -4.35
CA HIS A 51 -13.27 15.72 -5.17
C HIS A 51 -12.24 16.83 -5.39
N ALA A 52 -11.54 17.25 -4.34
CA ALA A 52 -10.48 18.26 -4.43
C ALA A 52 -9.36 17.82 -5.38
N TYR A 53 -8.97 16.55 -5.36
CA TYR A 53 -7.99 16.00 -6.29
C TYR A 53 -8.51 16.03 -7.74
N ARG A 54 -9.71 15.49 -7.98
CA ARG A 54 -10.34 15.44 -9.31
C ARG A 54 -10.58 16.82 -9.94
N THR A 55 -10.70 17.85 -9.12
CA THR A 55 -10.92 19.25 -9.57
C THR A 55 -9.64 20.08 -9.57
N GLY A 56 -8.49 19.49 -9.24
CA GLY A 56 -7.19 20.16 -9.22
C GLY A 56 -6.97 21.11 -8.03
N GLN A 57 -7.82 21.07 -7.01
CA GLN A 57 -7.66 21.84 -5.77
C GLN A 57 -6.64 21.20 -4.82
N LEU A 58 -6.54 19.87 -4.84
CA LEU A 58 -5.51 19.11 -4.13
C LEU A 58 -4.52 18.57 -5.15
N THR A 59 -3.28 19.05 -5.08
CA THR A 59 -2.18 18.63 -5.97
C THR A 59 -0.91 18.35 -5.17
N ARG A 60 -0.02 17.56 -5.76
CA ARG A 60 1.35 17.33 -5.27
C ARG A 60 2.32 17.46 -6.43
N PRO A 61 3.61 17.76 -6.16
CA PRO A 61 4.65 17.55 -7.16
C PRO A 61 4.66 16.08 -7.58
N HIS A 62 4.94 15.80 -8.86
CA HIS A 62 5.12 14.45 -9.39
C HIS A 62 6.42 13.83 -8.83
N SER A 63 6.41 13.46 -7.56
CA SER A 63 7.54 12.97 -6.79
C SER A 63 7.15 11.76 -5.95
N GLN A 64 8.11 10.84 -5.81
CA GLN A 64 7.92 9.60 -5.07
C GLN A 64 8.95 9.45 -3.97
N LEU A 65 8.51 8.95 -2.81
CA LEU A 65 9.38 8.39 -1.78
C LEU A 65 9.43 6.87 -1.94
N VAL A 66 10.63 6.32 -2.00
CA VAL A 66 10.90 4.87 -1.94
C VAL A 66 11.66 4.59 -0.65
N TYR A 67 11.00 3.96 0.31
CA TYR A 67 11.52 3.69 1.64
C TYR A 67 11.75 2.18 1.81
N ILE A 68 13.00 1.74 1.91
CA ILE A 68 13.37 0.32 1.90
C ILE A 68 14.06 -0.02 3.22
N ASP A 69 13.36 -0.72 4.10
CA ASP A 69 13.89 -1.17 5.39
C ASP A 69 14.96 -2.28 5.22
N ASP A 70 15.70 -2.51 6.30
CA ASP A 70 16.91 -3.33 6.40
C ASP A 70 16.93 -4.61 5.57
N ASP A 71 15.92 -5.45 5.73
CA ASP A 71 15.86 -6.78 5.14
C ASP A 71 15.78 -6.74 3.61
N TRP A 72 15.47 -5.59 3.01
CA TRP A 72 15.37 -5.42 1.56
C TRP A 72 16.36 -4.42 0.97
N SER A 73 17.21 -3.80 1.80
CA SER A 73 18.21 -2.82 1.38
C SER A 73 19.11 -3.30 0.23
N ALA A 74 19.45 -4.59 0.17
CA ALA A 74 20.25 -5.20 -0.89
C ALA A 74 19.62 -5.13 -2.29
N TRP A 75 18.28 -5.02 -2.37
CA TRP A 75 17.52 -4.93 -3.63
C TRP A 75 17.25 -3.49 -4.07
N THR A 76 17.79 -2.49 -3.35
CA THR A 76 17.56 -1.05 -3.64
C THR A 76 17.68 -0.71 -5.13
N SER A 77 18.78 -1.11 -5.78
CA SER A 77 19.02 -0.75 -7.18
C SER A 77 18.02 -1.38 -8.13
N GLU A 78 17.61 -2.62 -7.87
CA GLU A 78 16.64 -3.35 -8.69
C GLU A 78 15.27 -2.70 -8.55
N TRP A 79 14.81 -2.49 -7.31
CA TRP A 79 13.48 -1.96 -7.04
C TRP A 79 13.34 -0.51 -7.45
N LEU A 80 14.39 0.32 -7.36
CA LEU A 80 14.37 1.66 -7.93
C LEU A 80 14.22 1.64 -9.45
N GLY A 81 14.83 0.67 -10.13
CA GLY A 81 14.69 0.49 -11.58
C GLY A 81 13.24 0.20 -12.00
N ASP A 82 12.43 -0.39 -11.11
CA ASP A 82 11.04 -0.71 -11.36
C ASP A 82 10.05 0.45 -11.12
N MET A 83 10.49 1.55 -10.51
CA MET A 83 9.63 2.72 -10.23
C MET A 83 9.40 3.59 -11.47
N THR A 84 8.96 2.98 -12.57
CA THR A 84 8.94 3.57 -13.91
C THR A 84 8.00 4.78 -14.06
N ALA A 85 7.10 4.98 -13.11
CA ALA A 85 6.12 6.08 -13.08
C ALA A 85 6.73 7.43 -12.67
N TYR A 86 7.87 7.44 -11.99
CA TYR A 86 8.46 8.65 -11.42
C TYR A 86 9.91 8.81 -11.86
N THR A 87 10.31 10.06 -12.12
CA THR A 87 11.73 10.41 -12.34
C THR A 87 12.32 11.19 -11.17
N ASN A 88 11.47 11.86 -10.38
CA ASN A 88 11.86 12.54 -9.14
C ASN A 88 11.60 11.60 -7.96
N ILE A 89 12.60 10.79 -7.62
CA ILE A 89 12.51 9.78 -6.57
C ILE A 89 13.48 10.12 -5.45
N THR A 90 12.95 10.28 -4.23
CA THR A 90 13.74 10.22 -3.00
C THR A 90 13.81 8.76 -2.56
N CYS A 91 15.01 8.19 -2.48
CA CYS A 91 15.20 6.83 -1.96
C CYS A 91 15.91 6.86 -0.61
N ILE A 92 15.32 6.19 0.39
CA ILE A 92 15.92 5.96 1.71
C ILE A 92 16.02 4.45 1.90
N SER A 93 17.24 3.92 1.88
CA SER A 93 17.48 2.47 2.00
C SER A 93 18.77 2.11 2.76
N THR A 94 19.40 3.10 3.39
CA THR A 94 20.55 2.86 4.26
C THR A 94 20.03 2.46 5.63
N ASN A 95 20.35 1.25 6.09
CA ASN A 95 19.82 0.66 7.33
C ASN A 95 19.83 1.61 8.53
N THR A 96 20.95 2.32 8.76
CA THR A 96 21.06 3.27 9.88
C THR A 96 20.07 4.44 9.84
N ASN A 97 19.48 4.69 8.67
CA ASN A 97 18.51 5.77 8.43
C ASN A 97 17.07 5.23 8.35
N THR A 98 16.87 3.93 8.13
CA THR A 98 15.55 3.33 7.90
C THR A 98 14.95 2.85 9.22
N ASN A 99 14.38 3.77 9.99
CA ASN A 99 13.82 3.46 11.29
C ASN A 99 12.48 4.17 11.51
N ALA A 100 11.76 3.78 12.57
CA ALA A 100 10.43 4.32 12.84
C ALA A 100 10.42 5.84 13.07
N THR A 101 11.49 6.43 13.60
CA THR A 101 11.57 7.87 13.85
C THR A 101 11.71 8.64 12.54
N ASP A 102 12.62 8.20 11.67
CA ASP A 102 12.78 8.82 10.34
C ASP A 102 11.51 8.63 9.52
N TYR A 103 10.92 7.43 9.46
CA TYR A 103 9.70 7.23 8.69
C TYR A 103 8.52 8.10 9.17
N LYS A 104 8.32 8.27 10.50
CA LYS A 104 7.33 9.22 11.02
C LYS A 104 7.57 10.66 10.56
N SER A 105 8.84 11.07 10.43
CA SER A 105 9.18 12.39 9.87
C SER A 105 8.88 12.48 8.38
N ARG A 106 9.09 11.40 7.60
CA ARG A 106 8.78 11.36 6.16
C ARG A 106 7.29 11.41 5.86
N LEU A 107 6.44 10.92 6.78
CA LEU A 107 4.99 10.99 6.60
C LEU A 107 4.46 12.42 6.48
N THR A 108 5.16 13.42 7.04
CA THR A 108 4.78 14.84 6.95
C THR A 108 5.40 15.55 5.74
N GLU A 109 6.22 14.87 4.94
CA GLU A 109 6.83 15.43 3.73
C GLU A 109 5.91 15.29 2.51
N ILE A 110 5.99 16.27 1.61
CA ILE A 110 5.15 16.36 0.43
C ILE A 110 5.70 15.42 -0.67
N TYR A 111 5.05 14.27 -0.81
CA TYR A 111 5.18 13.37 -1.96
C TYR A 111 3.82 13.15 -2.61
N GLU A 112 3.79 12.86 -3.90
CA GLU A 112 2.56 12.33 -4.51
C GLU A 112 2.37 10.87 -4.10
N PHE A 113 3.46 10.09 -4.15
CA PHE A 113 3.44 8.65 -3.93
C PHE A 113 4.49 8.21 -2.93
N VAL A 114 4.13 7.33 -2.00
CA VAL A 114 5.07 6.64 -1.10
C VAL A 114 5.03 5.14 -1.38
N HIS A 115 6.17 4.52 -1.62
CA HIS A 115 6.34 3.07 -1.65
C HIS A 115 7.25 2.67 -0.50
N ILE A 116 6.69 1.95 0.49
CA ILE A 116 7.44 1.44 1.64
C ILE A 116 7.58 -0.07 1.56
N PHE A 117 8.78 -0.56 1.85
CA PHE A 117 9.13 -1.96 2.02
C PHE A 117 9.58 -2.17 3.45
N VAL A 118 8.71 -2.78 4.25
CA VAL A 118 8.90 -2.92 5.70
C VAL A 118 8.15 -4.15 6.20
N HIS A 119 8.65 -4.78 7.27
CA HIS A 119 7.87 -5.81 7.95
C HIS A 119 6.63 -5.21 8.59
N SER A 120 5.55 -5.98 8.69
CA SER A 120 4.30 -5.47 9.25
C SER A 120 3.41 -6.54 9.84
N TRP A 121 2.54 -6.05 10.71
CA TRP A 121 1.34 -6.70 11.21
C TRP A 121 0.13 -5.85 10.81
N PRO A 122 -1.11 -6.35 10.97
CA PRO A 122 -2.29 -5.58 10.59
C PRO A 122 -2.32 -4.16 11.15
N TYR A 123 -1.77 -3.91 12.34
CA TYR A 123 -1.86 -2.63 13.05
C TYR A 123 -0.55 -1.82 13.09
N GLU A 124 0.58 -2.34 12.58
CA GLU A 124 1.88 -1.66 12.69
C GLU A 124 2.93 -2.10 11.66
N HIS A 125 3.79 -1.16 11.28
CA HIS A 125 5.07 -1.40 10.62
C HIS A 125 6.16 -1.65 11.67
N LEU A 126 7.04 -2.61 11.41
CA LEU A 126 8.14 -3.04 12.27
C LEU A 126 9.47 -2.74 11.57
N PHE A 127 10.22 -1.78 12.10
CA PHE A 127 11.49 -1.35 11.50
C PHE A 127 12.69 -2.11 12.07
N GLY A 128 13.68 -2.32 11.22
CA GLY A 128 14.92 -3.01 11.55
C GLY A 128 14.89 -4.50 11.21
N PRO A 129 16.02 -5.19 11.44
CA PRO A 129 16.27 -6.49 10.85
C PRO A 129 15.31 -7.57 11.36
N SER A 130 15.00 -8.53 10.47
CA SER A 130 14.23 -9.74 10.78
C SER A 130 12.79 -9.51 11.27
N GLY A 131 12.26 -8.30 11.09
CA GLY A 131 10.85 -8.00 11.40
C GLY A 131 10.50 -8.01 12.88
N TYR A 132 11.46 -7.77 13.78
CA TYR A 132 11.20 -7.70 15.23
C TYR A 132 10.84 -6.29 15.72
N GLY A 133 10.99 -5.25 14.89
CA GLY A 133 10.76 -3.87 15.29
C GLY A 133 11.85 -3.31 16.22
N ALA A 134 13.08 -3.81 16.11
CA ALA A 134 14.21 -3.41 16.94
C ALA A 134 14.59 -1.93 16.75
N GLU A 135 14.26 -1.35 15.59
CA GLU A 135 14.46 0.06 15.25
C GLU A 135 13.16 0.88 15.35
N GLY A 136 12.24 0.35 16.16
CA GLY A 136 10.97 0.98 16.49
C GLY A 136 9.83 0.51 15.61
N LYS A 137 8.66 1.08 15.89
CA LYS A 137 7.40 0.73 15.25
C LYS A 137 6.62 1.97 14.87
N VAL A 138 5.89 1.89 13.77
CA VAL A 138 4.90 2.89 13.37
C VAL A 138 3.55 2.20 13.33
N ASN A 139 2.67 2.55 14.25
CA ASN A 139 1.38 1.89 14.40
C ASN A 139 0.23 2.76 13.89
N TYR A 140 -0.96 2.19 13.86
CA TYR A 140 -2.19 2.84 13.41
C TYR A 140 -2.50 4.15 14.16
N THR A 141 -2.11 4.28 15.44
CA THR A 141 -2.30 5.53 16.20
C THR A 141 -1.29 6.61 15.80
N ASP A 142 -0.08 6.23 15.38
CA ASP A 142 0.86 7.18 14.79
C ASP A 142 0.29 7.74 13.49
N ILE A 143 -0.21 6.87 12.59
CA ILE A 143 -0.80 7.30 11.31
C ILE A 143 -2.03 8.19 11.51
N LEU A 144 -2.87 7.89 12.52
CA LEU A 144 -4.02 8.72 12.88
C LEU A 144 -3.61 10.14 13.31
N ASN A 145 -2.52 10.26 14.07
CA ASN A 145 -2.13 11.50 14.72
C ASN A 145 -1.12 12.33 13.92
N ILE A 146 -0.50 11.76 12.89
CA ILE A 146 0.45 12.45 12.01
C ILE A 146 -0.32 13.08 10.84
N ASP A 147 0.05 14.32 10.50
CA ASP A 147 -0.46 15.01 9.30
C ASP A 147 0.17 14.44 8.02
N THR A 148 -0.28 13.24 7.64
CA THR A 148 0.18 12.52 6.45
C THR A 148 -0.07 13.31 5.17
N GLN A 149 0.99 13.59 4.42
CA GLN A 149 0.91 14.49 3.26
C GLN A 149 0.77 13.79 1.91
N ALA A 150 1.15 12.51 1.79
CA ALA A 150 1.13 11.82 0.51
C ALA A 150 -0.29 11.47 0.05
N LEU A 151 -0.49 11.41 -1.26
CA LEU A 151 -1.80 11.07 -1.85
C LEU A 151 -1.96 9.57 -2.04
N PHE A 152 -0.86 8.89 -2.38
CA PHE A 152 -0.89 7.48 -2.75
C PHE A 152 0.17 6.68 -2.00
N TYR A 153 -0.19 5.46 -1.62
CA TYR A 153 0.71 4.53 -0.95
C TYR A 153 0.71 3.17 -1.64
N ASN A 154 1.89 2.56 -1.73
CA ASN A 154 2.06 1.13 -1.90
C ASN A 154 2.81 0.60 -0.68
N LEU A 155 2.18 -0.32 0.04
CA LEU A 155 2.67 -0.91 1.27
C LEU A 155 3.13 -2.34 0.95
N PHE A 156 4.41 -2.50 0.64
CA PHE A 156 5.06 -3.81 0.69
C PHE A 156 5.28 -4.17 2.15
N ALA A 157 4.19 -4.66 2.76
CA ALA A 157 4.01 -4.74 4.19
C ALA A 157 2.96 -5.82 4.52
N CYS A 158 3.41 -6.91 5.14
CA CYS A 158 2.56 -8.06 5.49
C CYS A 158 1.31 -7.64 6.26
N SER A 159 0.15 -8.07 5.78
CA SER A 159 -1.17 -7.90 6.39
C SER A 159 -1.59 -6.45 6.67
N ALA A 160 -0.85 -5.45 6.18
CA ALA A 160 -1.09 -4.04 6.48
C ALA A 160 -2.48 -3.58 5.98
N ALA A 161 -3.02 -4.19 4.93
CA ALA A 161 -4.34 -3.94 4.39
C ALA A 161 -5.39 -5.00 4.80
N ASN A 162 -5.12 -5.79 5.86
CA ASN A 162 -6.08 -6.75 6.37
C ASN A 162 -7.24 -6.04 7.09
N PHE A 163 -8.28 -5.74 6.32
CA PHE A 163 -9.45 -5.00 6.78
C PHE A 163 -10.39 -5.79 7.70
N GLN A 164 -10.11 -7.07 8.00
CA GLN A 164 -10.85 -7.81 9.03
C GLN A 164 -10.37 -7.43 10.44
N TYR A 165 -9.17 -6.88 10.57
CA TYR A 165 -8.67 -6.37 11.85
C TYR A 165 -9.15 -4.94 12.09
N GLN A 166 -9.66 -4.72 13.29
CA GLN A 166 -10.00 -3.39 13.77
C GLN A 166 -8.73 -2.52 13.83
N ASN A 167 -8.85 -1.29 13.33
CA ASN A 167 -7.81 -0.30 13.18
C ASN A 167 -6.58 -0.78 12.40
N ASN A 168 -6.77 -1.64 11.39
CA ASN A 168 -5.64 -1.98 10.51
C ASN A 168 -5.01 -0.71 9.89
N ILE A 169 -3.69 -0.76 9.73
CA ILE A 169 -2.88 0.41 9.39
C ILE A 169 -3.17 0.90 7.97
N GLY A 170 -3.48 0.02 7.01
CA GLY A 170 -3.85 0.38 5.64
C GLY A 170 -5.14 1.20 5.57
N SER A 171 -6.18 0.81 6.32
CA SER A 171 -7.37 1.63 6.48
C SER A 171 -7.06 2.97 7.16
N GLN A 172 -6.17 3.00 8.17
CA GLN A 172 -5.77 4.27 8.76
C GLN A 172 -5.07 5.18 7.76
N TYR A 173 -4.16 4.67 6.93
CA TYR A 173 -3.56 5.46 5.86
C TYR A 173 -4.63 6.03 4.94
N LEU A 174 -5.58 5.21 4.46
CA LEU A 174 -6.61 5.68 3.53
C LEU A 174 -7.46 6.82 4.12
N PHE A 175 -7.85 6.69 5.38
CA PHE A 175 -8.71 7.67 6.05
C PHE A 175 -7.94 8.77 6.78
N SER A 176 -6.60 8.77 6.72
CA SER A 176 -5.74 9.86 7.19
C SER A 176 -5.82 11.12 6.31
N ASN A 177 -4.99 12.11 6.60
CA ASN A 177 -5.17 13.51 6.20
C ASN A 177 -5.31 13.73 4.69
N ASN A 178 -4.41 13.24 3.84
CA ASN A 178 -4.44 13.55 2.40
C ASN A 178 -4.61 12.34 1.47
N THR A 179 -4.50 11.12 1.99
CA THR A 179 -4.47 9.89 1.19
C THR A 179 -5.77 9.62 0.44
N LEU A 180 -5.62 9.07 -0.76
CA LEU A 180 -6.68 8.73 -1.70
C LEU A 180 -6.64 7.27 -2.16
N VAL A 181 -5.44 6.68 -2.27
CA VAL A 181 -5.26 5.26 -2.64
C VAL A 181 -4.17 4.62 -1.79
N VAL A 182 -4.44 3.41 -1.31
CA VAL A 182 -3.47 2.55 -0.63
C VAL A 182 -3.51 1.18 -1.29
N VAL A 183 -2.39 0.74 -1.84
CA VAL A 183 -2.18 -0.64 -2.27
C VAL A 183 -1.44 -1.38 -1.17
N GLY A 184 -1.89 -2.59 -0.81
CA GLY A 184 -1.22 -3.39 0.21
C GLY A 184 -1.82 -4.79 0.36
N SER A 185 -1.14 -5.66 1.12
CA SER A 185 -1.58 -7.04 1.30
C SER A 185 -2.51 -7.21 2.51
N SER A 186 -3.55 -8.02 2.34
CA SER A 186 -4.44 -8.49 3.41
C SER A 186 -3.90 -9.73 4.14
N LYS A 187 -2.80 -10.33 3.68
CA LYS A 187 -2.08 -11.44 4.32
C LYS A 187 -0.57 -11.20 4.26
N ILE A 188 0.23 -12.22 4.61
CA ILE A 188 1.68 -12.20 4.41
C ILE A 188 2.01 -11.89 2.94
N GLY A 189 3.04 -11.07 2.71
CA GLY A 189 3.48 -10.66 1.37
C GLY A 189 3.24 -9.19 1.05
N GLY A 190 3.52 -8.82 -0.19
CA GLY A 190 3.44 -7.46 -0.71
C GLY A 190 3.66 -7.45 -2.23
N MET A 191 3.52 -6.29 -2.86
CA MET A 191 3.68 -6.16 -4.31
C MET A 191 5.15 -6.36 -4.74
N THR A 192 5.43 -7.43 -5.48
CA THR A 192 6.71 -7.60 -6.21
C THR A 192 6.54 -7.20 -7.68
N MET A 193 7.62 -7.22 -8.46
CA MET A 193 7.60 -6.87 -9.90
C MET A 193 6.94 -5.52 -10.17
N ASN A 194 7.43 -4.51 -9.44
CA ASN A 194 6.79 -3.21 -9.29
C ASN A 194 6.53 -2.51 -10.63
N SER A 195 7.38 -2.74 -11.63
CA SER A 195 7.25 -2.16 -12.97
C SER A 195 5.95 -2.54 -13.68
N TYR A 196 5.33 -3.69 -13.38
CA TYR A 196 4.05 -4.08 -13.96
C TYR A 196 2.87 -3.26 -13.41
N PHE A 197 3.04 -2.64 -12.24
CA PHE A 197 2.07 -1.71 -11.68
C PHE A 197 2.42 -0.25 -12.07
N TYR A 198 3.68 0.15 -11.92
CA TYR A 198 4.09 1.54 -12.19
C TYR A 198 4.12 1.90 -13.68
N THR A 199 4.40 0.95 -14.59
CA THR A 199 4.41 1.25 -16.03
C THR A 199 3.02 1.61 -16.57
N PRO A 200 1.94 0.88 -16.23
CA PRO A 200 0.58 1.31 -16.51
C PRO A 200 0.24 2.70 -15.96
N LEU A 201 0.61 3.01 -14.71
CA LEU A 201 0.37 4.34 -14.12
C LEU A 201 1.07 5.44 -14.92
N ARG A 202 2.34 5.24 -15.29
CA ARG A 202 3.10 6.14 -16.18
C ARG A 202 2.38 6.42 -17.50
N GLN A 203 1.65 5.44 -18.02
CA GLN A 203 0.89 5.53 -19.28
C GLN A 203 -0.47 6.21 -19.10
N GLY A 204 -0.79 6.75 -17.91
CA GLY A 204 -2.05 7.42 -17.61
C GLY A 204 -3.21 6.45 -17.36
N LYS A 205 -2.94 5.17 -17.07
CA LYS A 205 -3.98 4.23 -16.65
C LYS A 205 -4.39 4.51 -15.21
N VAL A 206 -5.67 4.28 -14.92
CA VAL A 206 -6.19 4.39 -13.56
C VAL A 206 -5.60 3.30 -12.65
N PHE A 207 -5.53 3.57 -11.34
CA PHE A 207 -5.00 2.65 -10.33
C PHE A 207 -5.60 1.23 -10.42
N GLY A 208 -6.90 1.12 -10.65
CA GLY A 208 -7.57 -0.16 -10.82
C GLY A 208 -7.03 -0.96 -12.01
N GLU A 209 -6.85 -0.31 -13.16
CA GLU A 209 -6.31 -0.98 -14.36
C GLU A 209 -4.84 -1.33 -14.19
N ALA A 210 -4.05 -0.47 -13.54
CA ALA A 210 -2.67 -0.79 -13.18
C ALA A 210 -2.60 -2.04 -12.28
N MET A 211 -3.48 -2.12 -11.27
CA MET A 211 -3.55 -3.29 -10.38
C MET A 211 -4.01 -4.55 -11.11
N ARG A 212 -5.01 -4.45 -12.00
CA ARG A 212 -5.47 -5.56 -12.82
C ARG A 212 -4.35 -6.10 -13.73
N LEU A 213 -3.60 -5.21 -14.39
CA LEU A 213 -2.49 -5.58 -15.26
C LEU A 213 -1.33 -6.21 -14.47
N TRP A 214 -1.04 -5.70 -13.27
CA TRP A 214 -0.09 -6.33 -12.36
C TRP A 214 -0.52 -7.75 -12.00
N TYR A 215 -1.79 -7.97 -11.61
CA TYR A 215 -2.33 -9.30 -11.35
C TYR A 215 -2.28 -10.22 -12.57
N TRP A 216 -2.37 -9.68 -13.80
CA TRP A 216 -2.28 -10.48 -15.02
C TRP A 216 -0.87 -10.94 -15.39
N ASN A 217 0.14 -10.62 -14.59
CA ASN A 217 1.48 -11.13 -14.79
C ASN A 217 1.53 -12.64 -14.43
N PRO A 218 1.91 -13.52 -15.36
CA PRO A 218 1.93 -14.97 -15.14
C PRO A 218 3.05 -15.44 -14.20
N LEU A 219 4.02 -14.57 -13.89
CA LEU A 219 5.11 -14.88 -12.95
C LEU A 219 4.72 -14.53 -11.51
N HIS A 220 3.96 -13.46 -11.29
CA HIS A 220 3.53 -12.95 -9.98
C HIS A 220 2.17 -12.30 -10.13
N GLY A 221 1.14 -12.90 -9.53
CA GLY A 221 -0.27 -12.61 -9.81
C GLY A 221 -1.15 -13.65 -9.10
N PRO A 222 -2.29 -14.07 -9.65
CA PRO A 222 -3.22 -14.96 -8.97
C PRO A 222 -2.68 -16.39 -8.77
N SER A 223 -1.58 -16.75 -9.44
CA SER A 223 -0.87 -18.03 -9.25
C SER A 223 0.20 -17.99 -8.15
N ASP A 224 0.54 -16.80 -7.65
CA ASP A 224 1.50 -16.61 -6.56
C ASP A 224 0.75 -16.45 -5.22
N PRO A 225 0.87 -17.39 -4.28
CA PRO A 225 0.18 -17.34 -2.99
C PRO A 225 0.43 -16.06 -2.17
N ASP A 226 1.58 -15.41 -2.37
CA ASP A 226 1.95 -14.15 -1.69
C ASP A 226 1.26 -12.93 -2.33
N SER A 227 0.78 -13.07 -3.57
CA SER A 227 0.15 -12.02 -4.36
C SER A 227 -1.38 -12.01 -4.26
N ILE A 228 -2.03 -13.15 -3.94
CA ILE A 228 -3.50 -13.29 -3.84
C ILE A 228 -4.11 -12.36 -2.77
N GLY A 229 -3.29 -11.95 -1.79
CA GLY A 229 -3.68 -11.03 -0.73
C GLY A 229 -3.76 -9.57 -1.11
N MET A 230 -3.28 -9.18 -2.30
CA MET A 230 -3.11 -7.77 -2.64
C MET A 230 -4.45 -7.07 -2.87
N THR A 231 -4.60 -5.92 -2.23
CA THR A 231 -5.83 -5.12 -2.24
C THR A 231 -5.54 -3.69 -2.63
N LEU A 232 -6.55 -3.05 -3.22
CA LEU A 232 -6.59 -1.62 -3.47
C LEU A 232 -7.66 -1.01 -2.58
N LEU A 233 -7.23 -0.20 -1.61
CA LEU A 233 -8.09 0.62 -0.78
C LEU A 233 -8.17 2.02 -1.39
N GLY A 234 -9.36 2.61 -1.44
CA GLY A 234 -9.57 3.91 -2.06
C GLY A 234 -10.21 3.86 -3.45
N ASP A 235 -10.06 4.95 -4.20
CA ASP A 235 -10.73 5.16 -5.48
C ASP A 235 -9.86 4.62 -6.64
N PRO A 236 -10.25 3.50 -7.26
CA PRO A 236 -9.47 2.85 -8.31
C PRO A 236 -9.52 3.62 -9.64
N LEU A 237 -10.36 4.64 -9.79
CA LEU A 237 -10.51 5.46 -10.99
C LEU A 237 -9.55 6.67 -11.02
N LEU A 238 -8.71 6.84 -10.00
CA LEU A 238 -7.71 7.92 -9.98
C LEU A 238 -6.51 7.57 -10.88
N THR A 239 -5.83 8.61 -11.34
CA THR A 239 -4.54 8.55 -12.02
C THR A 239 -3.51 9.29 -11.18
N ILE A 240 -2.23 9.04 -11.46
CA ILE A 240 -1.13 9.95 -11.10
C ILE A 240 -0.99 11.03 -12.19
#